data_AF-A0A3B9EGL8-F1
#
_entry.id   AF-A0A3B9EGL8-F1
#
_cell.length_a   1.000
_cell.length_b   1.000
_cell.length_c   1.000
_cell.angle_alpha   90.00
_cell.angle_beta   90.00
_cell.angle_gamma   90.00
#
_symmetry.space_group_name_H-M   'P 1'
#
loop_
_entity.id
_entity.type
_entity.pdbx_description
1 polymer ?
#
loop_
_entity_poly.entity_id
_entity_poly.type
_entity_poly.pdbx_seq_one_letter_code
_entity_poly.pdbx_strand_id
1 'polypeptide(L)'
;GLFGTVYGIMNSFIGIAESNTTNLAVVAPGIAEALLATGIGLFAAIPAVIFYNYFNTRIASYGARADGFNAELMNSISRQLDKGA
;
A
#
# COMPACT_ATOMS: atom_id res chain seq x y z
N GLY A 1 9.87 -6.06 -4.24
CA GLY A 1 9.48 -5.34 -5.46
C GLY A 1 10.72 -4.79 -6.14
N LEU A 2 10.73 -3.49 -6.43
CA LEU A 2 11.77 -2.81 -7.20
C LEU A 2 13.20 -2.98 -6.63
N PHE A 3 13.38 -2.82 -5.33
CA PHE A 3 14.72 -2.97 -4.73
C PHE A 3 15.28 -4.38 -4.92
N GLY A 4 14.46 -5.42 -4.68
CA GLY A 4 14.88 -6.80 -4.83
C GLY A 4 15.25 -7.15 -6.27
N THR A 5 14.57 -6.56 -7.25
CA THR A 5 14.88 -6.81 -8.66
C THR A 5 16.19 -6.14 -9.07
N VAL A 6 16.40 -4.89 -8.63
CA VAL A 6 17.64 -4.15 -8.88
C VAL A 6 18.83 -4.88 -8.26
N TYR A 7 18.67 -5.33 -7.01
CA TYR A 7 19.72 -6.09 -6.32
C TYR A 7 20.01 -7.44 -7.00
N GLY A 8 18.99 -8.21 -7.39
CA GLY A 8 19.16 -9.50 -8.06
C GLY A 8 19.79 -9.37 -9.46
N ILE A 9 19.40 -8.34 -10.22
CA ILE A 9 20.01 -8.04 -11.52
C ILE A 9 21.47 -7.60 -11.33
N MET A 10 21.76 -6.74 -10.36
CA MET A 10 23.13 -6.32 -10.04
C MET A 10 24.03 -7.51 -9.72
N ASN A 11 23.60 -8.42 -8.84
CA ASN A 11 24.36 -9.62 -8.50
C ASN A 11 24.55 -10.55 -9.71
N SER A 12 23.54 -10.65 -10.58
CA SER A 12 23.65 -11.42 -11.82
C SER A 12 24.74 -10.84 -12.74
N PHE A 13 24.83 -9.52 -12.87
CA PHE A 13 25.88 -8.86 -13.66
C PHE A 13 27.28 -9.00 -13.05
N ILE A 14 27.41 -8.97 -11.72
CA ILE A 14 28.68 -9.21 -11.02
C ILE A 14 29.19 -10.64 -11.33
N GLY A 15 28.30 -11.64 -11.29
CA GLY A 15 28.66 -13.03 -11.63
C GLY A 15 29.16 -13.22 -13.07
N ILE A 16 28.63 -12.45 -14.04
CA ILE A 16 29.15 -12.45 -15.43
C ILE A 16 30.57 -11.89 -15.48
N ALA A 17 30.81 -10.79 -14.76
CA ALA A 17 32.11 -10.12 -14.75
C ALA A 17 33.20 -11.01 -14.13
N GLU A 18 32.90 -11.74 -13.06
CA GLU A 18 33.85 -12.63 -12.38
C GLU A 18 34.14 -13.90 -13.19
N SER A 19 33.12 -14.48 -13.82
CA SER A 19 33.23 -15.74 -14.53
C SER A 19 33.90 -15.63 -15.92
N ASN A 20 34.13 -14.41 -16.42
CA ASN A 20 34.70 -14.12 -17.76
C ASN A 20 34.02 -14.89 -18.92
N THR A 21 32.82 -15.41 -18.69
CA THR A 21 32.04 -16.17 -19.66
C THR A 21 30.68 -15.51 -19.82
N THR A 22 30.29 -15.29 -21.07
CA THR A 22 28.98 -14.71 -21.42
C THR A 22 27.87 -15.75 -21.45
N ASN A 23 28.09 -16.93 -20.84
CA ASN A 23 27.11 -18.00 -20.85
C ASN A 23 25.88 -17.62 -20.00
N LEU A 24 24.83 -17.19 -20.71
CA LEU A 24 23.55 -16.77 -20.17
C LEU A 24 22.87 -17.83 -19.27
N ALA A 25 23.21 -19.12 -19.43
CA ALA A 25 22.66 -20.18 -18.61
C ALA A 25 23.02 -20.03 -17.11
N VAL A 26 24.18 -19.45 -16.80
CA VAL A 26 24.68 -19.30 -15.42
C VAL A 26 23.92 -18.20 -14.66
N VAL A 27 23.40 -17.19 -15.37
CA VAL A 27 22.72 -16.03 -14.77
C VAL A 27 21.19 -16.06 -14.86
N ALA A 28 20.64 -16.97 -15.67
CA ALA A 28 19.20 -17.15 -15.80
C ALA A 28 18.47 -17.35 -14.45
N PRO A 29 19.03 -18.09 -13.45
CA PRO A 29 18.38 -18.22 -12.14
C PRO A 29 18.26 -16.90 -11.38
N GLY A 30 19.32 -16.08 -11.35
CA GLY A 30 19.32 -14.80 -10.62
C GLY A 30 18.34 -13.77 -11.19
N ILE A 31 18.15 -13.77 -12.51
CA ILE A 31 17.15 -12.93 -13.18
C ILE A 31 15.73 -13.42 -12.86
N ALA A 32 15.51 -14.74 -12.80
CA ALA A 32 14.21 -15.30 -12.45
C ALA A 32 13.79 -14.92 -11.01
N GLU A 33 14.72 -15.00 -10.05
CA GLU A 33 14.49 -14.56 -8.67
C GLU A 33 14.23 -13.05 -8.57
N ALA A 34 14.95 -12.24 -9.36
CA ALA A 34 14.69 -10.82 -9.47
C ALA A 34 13.24 -10.56 -9.95
N LEU A 35 12.77 -11.25 -10.99
CA LEU A 35 11.39 -11.10 -11.47
C LEU A 35 10.34 -11.53 -10.44
N LEU A 36 10.61 -12.61 -9.70
CA LEU A 36 9.74 -13.06 -8.60
C LEU A 36 9.58 -11.97 -7.53
N ALA A 37 10.65 -11.23 -7.21
CA ALA A 37 10.59 -10.14 -6.24
C ALA A 37 9.66 -8.99 -6.67
N THR A 38 9.48 -8.74 -7.97
CA THR A 38 8.42 -7.82 -8.48
C THR A 38 7.04 -8.41 -8.26
N GLY A 39 6.84 -9.68 -8.63
CA GLY A 39 5.55 -10.36 -8.48
C GLY A 39 5.04 -10.33 -7.04
N ILE A 40 5.89 -10.67 -6.07
CA ILE A 40 5.56 -10.61 -4.63
C ILE A 40 5.30 -9.16 -4.18
N GLY A 41 6.06 -8.20 -4.71
CA GLY A 41 5.85 -6.79 -4.41
C GLY A 41 4.47 -6.28 -4.84
N LEU A 42 4.04 -6.63 -6.06
CA LEU A 42 2.71 -6.29 -6.56
C LEU A 42 1.61 -7.03 -5.79
N PHE A 43 1.83 -8.31 -5.49
CA PHE A 43 0.91 -9.12 -4.69
C PHE A 43 0.68 -8.54 -3.30
N ALA A 44 1.71 -7.97 -2.66
CA ALA A 44 1.56 -7.29 -1.38
C ALA A 44 0.91 -5.90 -1.51
N ALA A 45 1.28 -5.13 -2.55
CA ALA A 45 0.84 -3.75 -2.71
C ALA A 45 -0.65 -3.61 -3.08
N ILE A 46 -1.15 -4.45 -4.00
CA ILE A 46 -2.53 -4.33 -4.52
C ILE A 46 -3.57 -4.52 -3.41
N PRO A 47 -3.55 -5.62 -2.61
CA PRO A 47 -4.49 -5.80 -1.52
C PRO A 47 -4.36 -4.71 -0.45
N ALA A 48 -3.14 -4.29 -0.12
CA ALA A 48 -2.90 -3.24 0.88
C ALA A 48 -3.60 -1.92 0.48
N VAL A 49 -3.51 -1.52 -0.79
CA VAL A 49 -4.18 -0.30 -1.29
C VAL A 49 -5.70 -0.46 -1.31
N ILE A 50 -6.21 -1.64 -1.67
CA ILE A 50 -7.67 -1.92 -1.61
C ILE A 50 -8.19 -1.76 -0.18
N PHE A 51 -7.52 -2.37 0.80
CA PHE A 51 -7.91 -2.26 2.21
C PHE A 51 -7.77 -0.84 2.74
N TYR A 52 -6.69 -0.14 2.39
CA TYR A 52 -6.51 1.27 2.75
C TYR A 52 -7.70 2.11 2.28
N ASN A 53 -8.07 2.00 1.00
CA ASN A 53 -9.20 2.76 0.45
C ASN A 53 -10.52 2.38 1.12
N TYR A 54 -10.76 1.08 1.33
CA TYR A 54 -11.95 0.58 1.99
C TYR A 54 -12.12 1.14 3.41
N PHE A 55 -11.05 1.13 4.22
CA PHE A 55 -11.09 1.67 5.57
C PHE A 55 -11.21 3.19 5.56
N ASN A 56 -10.52 3.87 4.65
CA ASN A 56 -10.56 5.33 4.55
C ASN A 56 -11.98 5.84 4.24
N THR A 57 -12.68 5.20 3.30
CA THR A 57 -14.09 5.52 3.01
C THR A 57 -14.99 5.31 4.23
N ARG A 58 -14.77 4.23 4.99
CA ARG A 58 -15.56 3.94 6.19
C ARG A 58 -15.31 4.97 7.28
N ILE A 59 -14.04 5.29 7.56
CA ILE A 59 -13.67 6.31 8.55
C ILE A 59 -14.31 7.65 8.20
N ALA A 60 -14.24 8.07 6.93
CA ALA A 60 -14.92 9.29 6.47
C ALA A 60 -16.43 9.24 6.71
N SER A 61 -17.09 8.11 6.42
CA SER A 61 -18.53 7.95 6.69
C SER A 61 -18.87 8.00 8.18
N TYR A 62 -18.01 7.46 9.04
CA TYR A 62 -18.20 7.53 10.50
C TYR A 62 -18.01 8.96 11.01
N GLY A 63 -17.02 9.69 10.48
CA GLY A 63 -16.83 11.10 10.76
C GLY A 63 -18.08 11.92 10.41
N ALA A 64 -18.61 11.76 9.20
CA ALA A 64 -19.83 12.45 8.77
C ALA A 64 -21.04 12.14 9.67
N ARG A 65 -21.18 10.90 10.16
CA ARG A 65 -22.25 10.54 11.11
C ARG A 65 -22.06 11.20 12.47
N ALA A 66 -20.82 11.24 12.97
CA ALA A 66 -20.50 11.90 14.23
C ALA A 66 -20.77 13.41 14.15
N ASP A 67 -20.40 14.05 13.04
CA ASP A 67 -20.68 15.47 12.80
C ASP A 67 -22.19 15.74 12.72
N GLY A 68 -22.94 14.87 12.03
CA GLY A 68 -24.41 14.96 11.99
C GLY A 68 -25.05 14.85 13.38
N PHE A 69 -24.59 13.90 14.19
CA PHE A 69 -25.05 13.74 15.58
C PHE A 69 -24.73 14.98 16.43
N ASN A 70 -23.51 15.51 16.32
CA ASN A 70 -23.11 16.72 17.04
C ASN A 70 -24.00 17.93 16.68
N ALA A 71 -24.31 18.10 15.39
CA ALA A 71 -25.20 19.17 14.94
C ALA A 71 -26.63 19.02 15.48
N GLU A 72 -27.17 17.80 15.48
CA GLU A 72 -28.50 17.52 16.02
C GLU A 72 -28.56 17.74 17.54
N LEU A 73 -27.53 17.30 18.26
CA LEU A 73 -27.41 17.52 19.71
C LEU A 73 -27.36 19.01 20.04
N MET A 74 -26.54 19.79 19.34
CA MET A 74 -26.45 21.25 19.55
C MET A 74 -27.78 21.96 19.27
N ASN A 75 -28.47 21.57 18.19
CA ASN A 75 -29.79 22.10 17.88
C ASN A 75 -30.82 21.75 18.96
N SER A 76 -30.79 20.53 19.49
CA SER A 76 -31.69 20.10 20.57
C SER A 76 -31.45 20.89 21.86
N ILE A 77 -30.19 21.08 22.25
CA ILE A 77 -29.81 21.86 23.45
C ILE A 77 -30.23 23.33 23.27
N SER A 78 -29.92 23.94 22.13
CA SER A 78 -30.30 25.33 21.82
C SER A 78 -31.82 25.53 21.95
N ARG A 79 -32.60 24.61 21.36
CA ARG A 79 -34.07 24.65 21.46
C ARG A 79 -34.61 24.47 22.88
N GLN A 80 -33.90 23.77 23.75
CA GLN A 80 -34.29 23.62 25.16
C GLN A 80 -33.98 24.89 25.96
N LEU A 81 -32.84 25.54 25.69
CA LEU A 81 -32.48 26.81 26.30
C LEU A 81 -33.47 27.91 25.92
N ASP A 82 -33.83 28.01 24.64
CA ASP A 82 -34.79 29.01 24.14
C ASP A 82 -36.21 28.84 24.73
N LYS A 83 -36.58 27.62 25.15
CA LYS A 83 -37.88 27.34 25.78
C LYS A 83 -37.90 27.64 27.28
N GLY A 84 -36.74 27.77 27.92
CA GLY A 84 -36.60 28.04 29.35
C GLY A 84 -36.38 29.51 29.69
N ALA A 85 -36.17 30.37 28.68
CA ALA A 85 -36.08 31.82 28.79
C ALA A 85 -37.46 32.47 28.55
#